data_AF-A0A2S3ULK2-F1
#
_entry.id   AF-A0A2S3ULK2-F1
#
_cell.length_a   1.000
_cell.length_b   1.000
_cell.length_c   1.000
_cell.angle_alpha   90.00
_cell.angle_beta   90.00
_cell.angle_gamma   90.00
#
_symmetry.space_group_name_H-M   'P 1'
#
loop_
_entity.id
_entity.type
_entity.pdbx_description
1 polymer ?
#
loop_
_entity_poly.entity_id
_entity_poly.type
_entity_poly.pdbx_seq_one_letter_code
_entity_poly.pdbx_strand_id
1 'polypeptide(L)'
;MRILKSAALILGLTFLPLPATAQGMPPEQIKQILDLTKANWVAFRDWQGQELIYFTHLEAWKCGIDYVFYGLNGGPMDQVWELDSCDPDSPNAVLKEKPYLERPDGSTQSISVQLIFPDGTKSAVETFLYKP
;
A
#
# COMPACT_ATOMS: atom_id res chain seq x y z
N MET A 1 20.51 1.10 -71.84
CA MET A 1 19.04 1.24 -71.96
C MET A 1 18.47 -0.16 -71.71
N ARG A 2 17.75 -0.54 -70.65
CA ARG A 2 16.76 0.15 -69.81
C ARG A 2 16.82 -0.41 -68.38
N ILE A 3 16.62 0.47 -67.40
CA ILE A 3 16.56 0.17 -65.97
C ILE A 3 15.11 -0.23 -65.65
N LEU A 4 14.87 -1.45 -65.16
CA LEU A 4 13.55 -1.83 -64.63
C LEU A 4 13.42 -1.27 -63.20
N LYS A 5 12.48 -0.34 -63.01
CA LYS A 5 12.12 0.22 -61.71
C LYS A 5 11.18 -0.74 -60.98
N SER A 6 11.65 -1.35 -59.89
CA SER A 6 10.78 -2.09 -58.97
C SER A 6 10.17 -1.09 -57.98
N ALA A 7 8.85 -0.88 -58.09
CA ALA A 7 8.10 -0.09 -57.12
C ALA A 7 7.81 -0.96 -55.89
N ALA A 8 8.54 -0.73 -54.79
CA ALA A 8 8.24 -1.32 -53.50
C ALA A 8 7.05 -0.58 -52.87
N LEU A 9 5.91 -1.26 -52.76
CA LEU A 9 4.74 -0.78 -52.05
C LEU A 9 4.97 -1.04 -50.54
N ILE A 10 5.42 -0.02 -49.81
CA ILE A 10 5.55 -0.07 -48.35
C ILE A 10 4.16 0.17 -47.76
N LEU A 11 3.50 -0.90 -47.33
CA LEU A 11 2.28 -0.82 -46.53
C LEU A 11 2.67 -0.31 -45.14
N GLY A 12 2.43 0.98 -44.87
CA GLY A 12 2.74 1.59 -43.59
C GLY A 12 1.88 0.99 -42.48
N LEU A 13 2.49 0.30 -41.51
CA LEU A 13 1.86 0.01 -40.23
C LEU A 13 1.71 1.34 -39.48
N THR A 14 0.51 1.91 -39.50
CA THR A 14 0.14 3.00 -38.60
C THR A 14 0.00 2.43 -37.18
N PHE A 15 1.01 2.60 -36.35
CA PHE A 15 0.88 2.46 -34.90
C PHE A 15 -0.07 3.55 -34.40
N LEU A 16 -1.34 3.18 -34.16
CA LEU A 16 -2.25 4.05 -33.43
C LEU A 16 -1.85 3.99 -31.94
N PRO A 17 -1.55 5.13 -31.29
CA PRO A 17 -1.30 5.14 -29.86
C PRO A 17 -2.60 4.73 -29.14
N LEU A 18 -2.59 3.56 -28.50
CA LEU A 18 -3.66 3.19 -27.58
C LEU A 18 -3.60 4.15 -26.38
N PRO A 19 -4.75 4.66 -25.89
CA PRO A 19 -4.75 5.39 -24.64
C PRO A 19 -4.24 4.45 -23.54
N ALA A 20 -3.16 4.84 -22.87
CA ALA A 20 -2.73 4.19 -21.66
C ALA A 20 -3.82 4.42 -20.61
N THR A 21 -4.70 3.44 -20.43
CA THR A 21 -5.55 3.41 -19.25
C THR A 21 -4.62 3.22 -18.07
N ALA A 22 -4.76 4.05 -17.04
CA ALA A 22 -4.08 3.81 -15.77
C ALA A 22 -4.68 2.54 -15.17
N GLN A 23 -4.19 1.38 -15.59
CA GLN A 23 -4.54 0.14 -14.93
C GLN A 23 -3.93 0.24 -13.54
N GLY A 24 -4.77 0.17 -12.51
CA GLY A 24 -4.32 0.15 -11.12
C GLY A 24 -3.20 -0.88 -10.92
N MET A 25 -2.29 -0.60 -9.98
CA MET A 25 -1.15 -1.46 -9.73
C MET A 25 -1.64 -2.88 -9.34
N PRO A 26 -1.08 -3.95 -9.94
CA PRO A 26 -1.46 -5.32 -9.58
C PRO A 26 -1.22 -5.63 -8.09
N PRO A 27 -2.08 -6.43 -7.44
CA PRO A 27 -1.94 -6.74 -6.00
C PRO A 27 -0.60 -7.35 -5.62
N GLU A 28 0.00 -8.18 -6.48
CA GLU A 28 1.31 -8.78 -6.26
C GLU A 28 2.43 -7.74 -6.24
N GLN A 29 2.31 -6.68 -7.03
CA GLN A 29 3.27 -5.58 -7.04
C GLN A 29 3.11 -4.72 -5.78
N ILE A 30 1.86 -4.47 -5.34
CA ILE A 30 1.60 -3.77 -4.07
C ILE A 30 2.19 -4.55 -2.90
N LYS A 31 2.00 -5.88 -2.85
CA LYS A 31 2.59 -6.76 -1.84
C LYS A 31 4.11 -6.65 -1.78
N GLN A 32 4.79 -6.63 -2.93
CA GLN A 32 6.25 -6.43 -2.99
C GLN A 32 6.66 -5.07 -2.44
N ILE A 33 5.92 -4.01 -2.78
CA ILE A 33 6.18 -2.67 -2.23
C ILE A 33 5.98 -2.66 -0.72
N LEU A 34 4.93 -3.29 -0.21
CA LEU A 34 4.68 -3.39 1.22
C LEU A 34 5.80 -4.12 1.95
N ASP A 35 6.33 -5.21 1.38
CA ASP A 35 7.50 -5.90 1.95
C ASP A 35 8.75 -5.01 1.98
N LEU A 36 9.05 -4.29 0.89
CA LEU A 36 10.19 -3.37 0.84
C LEU A 36 10.03 -2.14 1.74
N THR A 37 8.79 -1.73 2.01
CA THR A 37 8.47 -0.53 2.80
C THR A 37 8.02 -0.85 4.22
N LYS A 38 8.18 -2.09 4.67
CA LYS A 38 7.65 -2.57 5.95
C LYS A 38 8.09 -1.79 7.18
N ALA A 39 9.28 -1.19 7.15
CA ALA A 39 9.75 -0.29 8.20
C ALA A 39 8.89 0.99 8.38
N ASN A 40 8.03 1.31 7.42
CA ASN A 40 7.19 2.52 7.39
C ASN A 40 5.68 2.23 7.50
N TRP A 41 5.27 0.98 7.73
CA TRP A 41 3.84 0.65 7.83
C TRP A 41 3.12 1.45 8.91
N VAL A 42 3.82 1.71 10.01
CA VAL A 42 3.32 2.49 11.14
C VAL A 42 4.29 3.61 11.50
N ALA A 43 3.75 4.75 11.93
CA ALA A 43 4.51 5.85 12.50
C ALA A 43 3.90 6.31 13.83
N PHE A 44 4.74 6.81 14.74
CA PHE A 44 4.30 7.34 16.02
C PHE A 44 4.37 8.87 16.04
N ARG A 45 3.49 9.50 16.83
CA ARG A 45 3.53 10.94 17.07
C ARG A 45 2.90 11.30 18.41
N ASP A 46 3.54 12.18 19.15
CA ASP A 46 2.92 12.79 20.32
C ASP A 46 2.16 14.05 19.92
N TRP A 47 0.90 14.15 20.35
CA TRP A 47 0.04 15.26 20.00
C TRP A 47 -0.98 15.55 21.10
N GLN A 48 -0.94 16.78 21.64
CA GLN A 48 -1.89 17.26 22.66
C GLN A 48 -2.09 16.31 23.86
N GLY A 49 -1.00 15.69 24.35
CA GLY A 49 -1.05 14.76 25.48
C GLY A 49 -1.62 13.38 25.12
N GLN A 50 -1.57 13.01 23.84
CA GLN A 50 -1.91 11.69 23.34
C GLN A 50 -0.77 11.15 22.49
N GLU A 51 -0.59 9.84 22.52
CA GLU A 51 0.25 9.11 21.58
C GLU A 51 -0.61 8.67 20.40
N LEU A 52 -0.23 9.07 19.19
CA LEU A 52 -0.90 8.67 17.95
C LEU A 52 -0.07 7.61 17.24
N ILE A 53 -0.73 6.53 16.81
CA ILE A 53 -0.12 5.45 16.03
C ILE A 53 -0.74 5.46 14.63
N TYR A 54 -0.04 6.02 13.65
CA TYR A 54 -0.52 6.19 12.29
C TYR A 54 -0.42 4.93 11.44
N PHE A 55 -1.47 4.64 10.69
CA PHE A 55 -1.57 3.60 9.66
C PHE A 55 -1.64 4.19 8.25
N THR A 56 -1.34 5.48 8.09
CA THR A 56 -1.44 6.23 6.83
C THR A 56 -0.75 5.55 5.65
N HIS A 57 0.41 4.93 5.88
CA HIS A 57 1.12 4.22 4.82
C HIS A 57 0.33 3.00 4.35
N LEU A 58 -0.19 2.18 5.26
CA LEU A 58 -1.03 1.04 4.91
C LEU A 58 -2.34 1.47 4.24
N GLU A 59 -2.95 2.57 4.70
CA GLU A 59 -4.09 3.20 4.03
C GLU A 59 -3.77 3.60 2.59
N ALA A 60 -2.57 4.11 2.31
CA ALA A 60 -2.15 4.46 0.96
C ALA A 60 -1.93 3.22 0.07
N TRP A 61 -1.92 2.00 0.62
CA TRP A 61 -1.73 0.75 -0.14
C TRP A 61 -2.90 -0.22 0.05
N LYS A 62 -4.04 0.27 0.54
CA LYS A 62 -5.23 -0.53 0.91
C LYS A 62 -5.74 -1.46 -0.20
N CYS A 63 -5.57 -1.08 -1.47
CA CYS A 63 -5.97 -1.88 -2.62
C CYS A 63 -5.26 -3.24 -2.75
N GLY A 64 -4.14 -3.44 -2.06
CA GLY A 64 -3.42 -4.72 -2.04
C GLY A 64 -3.48 -5.45 -0.69
N ILE A 65 -4.35 -5.06 0.24
CA ILE A 65 -4.39 -5.61 1.60
C ILE A 65 -5.84 -6.00 1.93
N ASP A 66 -6.04 -7.25 2.35
CA ASP A 66 -7.36 -7.71 2.83
C ASP A 66 -7.55 -7.39 4.31
N TYR A 67 -6.52 -7.66 5.12
CA TYR A 67 -6.58 -7.46 6.58
C TYR A 67 -5.27 -6.91 7.14
N VAL A 68 -5.40 -6.07 8.16
CA VAL A 68 -4.30 -5.56 8.97
C VAL A 68 -4.58 -5.98 10.42
N PHE A 69 -3.86 -6.99 10.91
CA PHE A 69 -3.90 -7.40 12.31
C PHE A 69 -2.83 -6.66 13.09
N TYR A 70 -3.13 -6.29 14.34
CA TYR A 70 -2.14 -5.72 15.24
C TYR A 70 -2.31 -6.15 16.69
N GLY A 71 -1.24 -5.98 17.46
CA GLY A 71 -1.21 -6.15 18.91
C GLY A 71 -0.30 -5.09 19.55
N LEU A 72 -0.62 -4.63 20.76
CA LEU A 72 0.12 -3.59 21.47
C LEU A 72 0.94 -4.19 22.61
N ASN A 73 2.13 -3.63 22.86
CA ASN A 73 2.95 -3.90 24.05
C ASN A 73 3.22 -5.40 24.31
N GLY A 74 3.45 -6.18 23.24
CA GLY A 74 3.67 -7.63 23.33
C GLY A 74 2.40 -8.46 23.60
N GLY A 75 1.22 -7.84 23.58
CA GLY A 75 -0.07 -8.52 23.68
C GLY A 75 -0.43 -9.35 22.43
N PRO A 76 -1.58 -10.04 22.48
CA PRO A 76 -2.04 -10.85 21.35
C PRO A 76 -2.28 -9.99 20.09
N MET A 77 -2.09 -10.60 18.92
CA MET A 77 -2.36 -9.97 17.62
C MET A 77 -3.76 -10.32 17.14
N ASP A 78 -4.76 -9.83 17.88
CA ASP A 78 -6.18 -10.11 17.68
C ASP A 78 -7.01 -8.86 17.35
N GLN A 79 -6.39 -7.68 17.33
CA GLN A 79 -7.03 -6.45 16.89
C GLN A 79 -6.94 -6.31 15.38
N VAL A 80 -7.97 -5.74 14.76
CA VAL A 80 -8.02 -5.49 13.32
C VAL A 80 -8.08 -3.99 13.08
N TRP A 81 -7.17 -3.48 12.28
CA TRP A 81 -7.30 -2.15 11.70
C TRP A 81 -8.20 -2.25 10.46
N GLU A 82 -9.35 -1.57 10.51
CA GLU A 82 -10.27 -1.49 9.39
C GLU A 82 -9.73 -0.52 8.35
N LEU A 83 -9.24 -1.04 7.22
CA LEU A 83 -8.86 -0.22 6.07
C LEU A 83 -10.10 0.41 5.42
N ASP A 84 -9.95 1.60 4.87
CA ASP A 84 -10.99 2.13 3.97
C ASP A 84 -11.12 1.24 2.71
N SER A 85 -12.29 1.31 2.05
CA SER A 85 -12.49 0.64 0.76
C SER A 85 -11.51 1.17 -0.29
N CYS A 86 -10.94 0.27 -1.08
CA CYS A 86 -10.09 0.62 -2.22
C CYS A 86 -10.92 1.30 -3.33
N ASP A 87 -10.43 2.46 -3.80
CA ASP A 87 -10.87 3.09 -5.05
C ASP A 87 -9.76 2.91 -6.11
N PRO A 88 -9.95 2.07 -7.15
CA PRO A 88 -8.94 1.85 -8.19
C PRO A 88 -8.57 3.10 -9.00
N ASP A 89 -9.44 4.12 -9.05
CA ASP A 89 -9.16 5.38 -9.75
C ASP A 89 -8.26 6.31 -8.91
N SER A 90 -8.21 6.10 -7.60
CA SER A 90 -7.37 6.83 -6.65
C SER A 90 -6.75 5.89 -5.59
N PRO A 91 -5.96 4.88 -6.00
CA PRO A 91 -5.63 3.72 -5.17
C PRO A 91 -4.76 4.05 -3.95
N ASN A 92 -4.05 5.18 -4.00
CA ASN A 92 -3.19 5.65 -2.92
C ASN A 92 -3.77 6.83 -2.13
N ALA A 93 -5.03 7.23 -2.39
CA ALA A 93 -5.66 8.29 -1.62
C ALA A 93 -5.98 7.82 -0.20
N VAL A 94 -5.57 8.61 0.80
CA VAL A 94 -5.92 8.39 2.21
C VAL A 94 -7.02 9.37 2.58
N LEU A 95 -8.25 8.88 2.63
CA LEU A 95 -9.44 9.69 2.91
C LEU A 95 -9.99 9.48 4.33
N LYS A 96 -9.53 8.43 5.02
CA LYS A 96 -9.88 8.16 6.41
C LYS A 96 -9.59 9.38 7.28
N GLU A 97 -10.60 9.87 7.98
CA GLU A 97 -10.48 11.06 8.83
C GLU A 97 -9.46 10.86 9.96
N LYS A 98 -9.46 9.66 10.56
CA LYS A 98 -8.53 9.26 11.61
C LYS A 98 -7.70 8.07 11.16
N PRO A 99 -6.63 8.25 10.37
CA PRO A 99 -5.75 7.16 9.93
C PRO A 99 -4.74 6.78 11.04
N TYR A 100 -5.18 6.80 12.30
CA TYR A 100 -4.36 6.53 13.47
C TYR A 100 -5.20 6.00 14.65
N LEU A 101 -4.53 5.28 15.55
CA LEU A 101 -5.03 4.98 16.89
C LEU A 101 -4.67 6.13 17.83
N GLU A 102 -5.58 6.47 18.75
CA GLU A 102 -5.32 7.38 19.87
C GLU A 102 -5.02 6.55 21.12
N ARG A 103 -3.93 6.89 21.81
CA ARG A 103 -3.46 6.21 23.02
C ARG A 103 -3.20 7.25 24.12
N PRO A 104 -3.48 6.92 25.39
CA PRO A 104 -3.04 7.76 26.51
C PRO A 104 -1.51 7.94 26.47
N ASP A 105 -1.06 9.13 26.85
CA ASP A 105 0.37 9.45 26.99
C ASP A 105 1.09 8.44 27.90
N GLY A 106 2.27 7.98 27.47
CA GLY A 106 3.08 6.98 28.16
C GLY A 106 2.53 5.54 28.13
N SER A 107 1.49 5.26 27.35
CA SER A 107 0.83 3.93 27.36
C SER A 107 1.35 2.98 26.28
N THR A 108 2.10 3.47 25.29
CA THR A 108 2.59 2.69 24.15
C THR A 108 4.08 2.42 24.28
N GLN A 109 4.46 1.16 24.18
CA GLN A 109 5.86 0.71 24.12
C GLN A 109 6.17 0.12 22.75
N SER A 110 5.21 -0.61 22.17
CA SER A 110 5.35 -1.19 20.85
C SER A 110 4.01 -1.51 20.22
N ILE A 111 4.03 -1.67 18.90
CA ILE A 111 2.95 -2.30 18.13
C ILE A 111 3.54 -3.34 17.19
N SER A 112 2.93 -4.52 17.16
CA SER A 112 3.21 -5.57 16.18
C SER A 112 2.10 -5.58 15.14
N VAL A 113 2.44 -5.72 13.86
CA VAL A 113 1.50 -5.70 12.73
C VAL A 113 1.75 -6.90 11.81
N GLN A 114 0.66 -7.51 11.32
CA GLN A 114 0.68 -8.53 10.28
C GLN A 114 -0.39 -8.24 9.22
N LEU A 115 0.00 -8.34 7.95
CA LEU A 115 -0.90 -8.17 6.81
C LEU A 115 -1.38 -9.53 6.29
N ILE A 116 -2.62 -9.58 5.80
CA ILE A 116 -3.13 -10.64 4.93
C ILE A 116 -3.41 -10.01 3.56
N PHE A 117 -2.94 -10.69 2.51
CA PHE A 117 -3.07 -10.23 1.13
C PHE A 117 -4.20 -10.96 0.39
N PRO A 118 -4.70 -10.42 -0.75
CA PRO A 118 -5.76 -11.04 -1.55
C PRO A 118 -5.50 -12.48 -2.03
N ASP A 119 -4.22 -12.89 -2.10
CA ASP A 119 -3.82 -14.26 -2.42
C ASP A 119 -3.91 -15.24 -1.22
N GLY A 120 -4.41 -14.76 -0.07
CA GLY A 120 -4.52 -15.49 1.19
C GLY A 120 -3.21 -15.65 1.97
N THR A 121 -2.09 -15.16 1.45
CA THR A 121 -0.80 -15.22 2.15
C THR A 121 -0.71 -14.15 3.23
N LYS A 122 0.20 -14.39 4.19
CA LYS A 122 0.46 -13.47 5.31
C LYS A 122 1.86 -12.88 5.20
N SER A 123 2.00 -11.63 5.63
CA SER A 123 3.33 -11.06 5.84
C SER A 123 4.02 -11.68 7.07
N ALA A 124 5.33 -11.45 7.17
CA ALA A 124 5.99 -11.53 8.47
C ALA A 124 5.35 -10.55 9.47
N VAL A 125 5.52 -10.83 10.75
CA VAL A 125 5.13 -9.91 11.82
C VAL A 125 6.21 -8.85 11.94
N GLU A 126 5.83 -7.59 11.82
CA GLU A 126 6.72 -6.45 12.00
C GLU A 126 6.40 -5.74 13.30
N THR A 127 7.41 -5.51 14.14
CA THR A 127 7.25 -4.85 15.44
C THR A 127 7.93 -3.50 15.44
N PHE A 128 7.16 -2.47 15.75
CA PHE A 128 7.59 -1.09 15.80
C PHE A 128 7.68 -0.68 17.26
N LEU A 129 8.87 -0.28 17.69
CA LEU A 129 9.09 0.23 19.03
C LEU A 129 8.77 1.71 19.06
N TYR A 130 7.94 2.13 20.01
CA TYR A 130 7.73 3.53 20.29
C TYR A 130 9.03 4.14 20.85
N LYS A 131 9.45 5.25 20.25
CA LYS A 131 10.62 6.01 20.66
C LYS A 131 10.17 7.47 20.83
N PRO A 132 9.88 7.90 22.07
CA PRO A 132 9.55 9.29 22.34
C PRO A 132 10.71 10.23 22.00
#